data_AF-A0A660ZN41-F1
#
_entry.id   AF-A0A660ZN41-F1
#
_cell.length_a   1.000
_cell.length_b   1.000
_cell.length_c   1.000
_cell.angle_alpha   90.00
_cell.angle_beta   90.00
_cell.angle_gamma   90.00
#
_symmetry.space_group_name_H-M   'P 1'
#
loop_
_entity.id
_entity.type
_entity.pdbx_description
1 polymer ?
#
loop_
_entity_poly.entity_id
_entity_poly.type
_entity_poly.pdbx_seq_one_letter_code
_entity_poly.pdbx_strand_id
1 'polypeptide(L)'
;MILADIDHCVGCRACEVACAEKHLGEVKGEAVGVEALLAARRMHVGISMGGTKPMPIQCRHCEDPTCLFACITGAMHRDPATGMVLVDEEKCVGCWTCLKMCSFGTIMVDQIGHRVLKCDKCFMDRPPACVEACPNNVLIIEEVEYVDQDACIGCGLCETLCLRGAIKLVDTEKGRKSQINQDLCKGCGICAASCPRDAIKMRYFTDEKAFETIAELLEVA
;
A
#
# COMPACT_ATOMS: atom_id res chain seq x y z
N MET A 1 -1.05 4.44 -0.02
CA MET A 1 -0.01 3.46 -0.39
C MET A 1 0.83 3.17 0.85
N ILE A 2 1.57 2.05 0.92
CA ILE A 2 2.58 1.88 1.97
C ILE A 2 3.94 2.21 1.36
N LEU A 3 4.63 3.20 1.92
CA LEU A 3 5.99 3.60 1.62
C LEU A 3 6.96 2.92 2.60
N ALA A 4 8.23 2.84 2.20
CA ALA A 4 9.28 2.28 3.04
C ALA A 4 10.44 3.27 3.10
N ASP A 5 10.75 3.75 4.29
CA ASP A 5 12.00 4.47 4.57
C ASP A 5 13.13 3.46 4.79
N ILE A 6 13.85 3.17 3.71
CA ILE A 6 14.87 2.12 3.71
C ILE A 6 16.12 2.49 4.52
N ASP A 7 16.30 3.76 4.87
CA ASP A 7 17.49 4.21 5.60
C ASP A 7 17.44 3.81 7.07
N HIS A 8 16.23 3.65 7.61
CA HIS A 8 15.98 3.18 8.96
C HIS A 8 15.67 1.68 9.05
N CYS A 9 15.69 0.97 7.92
CA CYS A 9 15.45 -0.46 7.90
C CYS A 9 16.70 -1.23 8.36
N VAL A 10 16.54 -2.01 9.43
CA VAL A 10 17.59 -2.91 9.95
C VAL A 10 17.39 -4.37 9.53
N GLY A 11 16.38 -4.66 8.71
CA GLY A 11 16.13 -6.01 8.21
C GLY A 11 15.70 -7.03 9.28
N CYS A 12 15.08 -6.59 10.38
CA CYS A 12 14.65 -7.48 11.47
C CYS A 12 13.52 -8.46 11.11
N ARG A 13 12.84 -8.25 9.97
CA ARG A 13 11.74 -9.09 9.44
C ARG A 13 10.49 -9.16 10.32
N ALA A 14 10.34 -8.30 11.33
CA ALA A 14 9.13 -8.21 12.15
C ALA A 14 7.86 -8.02 11.30
N CYS A 15 7.95 -7.24 10.22
CA CYS A 15 6.85 -7.05 9.27
C CYS A 15 6.49 -8.31 8.46
N GLU A 16 7.46 -9.20 8.16
CA GLU A 16 7.16 -10.48 7.50
C GLU A 16 6.37 -11.40 8.43
N VAL A 17 6.81 -11.49 9.69
CA VAL A 17 6.19 -12.33 10.72
C VAL A 17 4.78 -11.84 11.02
N ALA A 18 4.60 -10.54 11.29
CA ALA A 18 3.28 -9.98 11.56
C ALA A 18 2.30 -10.13 10.38
N CYS A 19 2.80 -10.00 9.15
CA CYS A 19 2.01 -10.28 7.95
C CYS A 19 1.57 -11.75 7.90
N ALA A 20 2.50 -12.68 8.12
CA ALA A 20 2.17 -14.10 8.13
C ALA A 20 1.17 -14.44 9.23
N GLU A 21 1.38 -13.97 10.47
CA GLU A 21 0.49 -14.19 11.61
C GLU A 21 -0.93 -13.71 11.34
N LYS A 22 -1.08 -12.51 10.74
CA LYS A 22 -2.38 -11.95 10.36
C LYS A 22 -3.16 -12.86 9.40
N HIS A 23 -2.47 -13.63 8.56
CA HIS A 23 -3.07 -14.49 7.52
C HIS A 23 -2.95 -15.99 7.82
N LEU A 24 -2.48 -16.40 9.00
CA LEU A 24 -2.32 -17.82 9.35
C LEU A 24 -3.62 -18.62 9.24
N GLY A 25 -4.76 -18.00 9.56
CA GLY A 25 -6.08 -18.64 9.45
C GLY A 25 -6.53 -18.93 8.02
N GLU A 26 -5.83 -18.41 7.01
CA GLU A 26 -6.13 -18.58 5.58
C GLU A 26 -5.25 -19.68 4.94
N VAL A 27 -4.30 -20.24 5.70
CA VAL A 27 -3.44 -21.33 5.23
C VAL A 27 -4.27 -22.61 5.06
N LYS A 28 -4.13 -23.25 3.89
CA LYS A 28 -4.78 -24.53 3.59
C LYS A 28 -3.82 -25.68 3.88
N GLY A 29 -4.33 -26.78 4.43
CA GLY A 29 -3.56 -27.99 4.75
C GLY A 29 -3.05 -28.05 6.19
N GLU A 30 -2.34 -29.12 6.54
CA GLU A 30 -1.86 -29.40 7.91
C GLU A 30 -0.48 -28.77 8.18
N ALA A 31 -0.33 -27.50 7.81
CA ALA A 31 0.91 -26.75 8.00
C ALA A 31 1.11 -26.36 9.47
N VAL A 32 2.32 -26.54 10.01
CA VAL A 32 2.66 -26.10 11.37
C VAL A 32 3.96 -25.32 11.42
N GLY A 33 4.10 -24.45 12.42
CA GLY A 33 5.31 -23.69 12.68
C GLY A 33 5.74 -22.82 11.49
N VAL A 34 7.01 -22.93 11.10
CA VAL A 34 7.64 -22.10 10.06
C VAL A 34 7.00 -22.31 8.69
N GLU A 35 6.56 -23.53 8.38
CA GLU A 35 5.95 -23.85 7.09
C GLU A 35 4.62 -23.10 6.91
N ALA A 36 3.79 -23.06 7.96
CA ALA A 36 2.56 -22.29 7.97
C ALA A 36 2.81 -20.78 7.81
N LEU A 37 3.83 -20.24 8.49
CA LEU A 37 4.21 -18.83 8.34
C LEU A 37 4.66 -18.50 6.91
N LEU A 38 5.44 -19.38 6.27
CA LEU A 38 5.86 -19.19 4.87
C LEU A 38 4.69 -19.29 3.89
N ALA A 39 3.71 -20.16 4.17
CA ALA A 39 2.46 -20.29 3.41
C ALA A 39 1.44 -19.16 3.65
N ALA A 40 1.62 -18.35 4.70
CA ALA A 40 0.77 -17.19 5.00
C ALA A 40 1.39 -15.85 4.57
N ARG A 41 2.72 -15.77 4.48
CA ARG A 41 3.48 -14.53 4.24
C ARG A 41 3.14 -13.89 2.88
N ARG A 42 2.65 -12.64 2.90
CA ARG A 42 2.25 -11.87 1.70
C ARG A 42 3.19 -10.71 1.32
N MET A 43 4.27 -10.50 2.07
CA MET A 43 5.32 -9.53 1.81
C MET A 43 6.68 -10.11 2.19
N HIS A 44 7.78 -9.49 1.76
CA HIS A 44 9.11 -9.93 2.19
C HIS A 44 10.08 -8.77 2.43
N VAL A 45 11.16 -9.01 3.17
CA VAL A 45 12.31 -8.13 3.25
C VAL A 45 13.35 -8.60 2.25
N GLY A 46 13.59 -7.80 1.23
CA GLY A 46 14.66 -7.98 0.25
C GLY A 46 15.86 -7.09 0.55
N ILE A 47 16.79 -7.02 -0.40
CA ILE A 47 17.94 -6.11 -0.38
C ILE A 47 17.79 -5.14 -1.55
N SER A 48 18.09 -3.86 -1.32
CA SER A 48 18.04 -2.82 -2.32
C SER A 48 18.96 -3.13 -3.51
N MET A 49 18.63 -2.55 -4.67
CA MET A 49 19.54 -2.57 -5.82
C MET A 49 20.86 -1.89 -5.42
N GLY A 50 21.96 -2.65 -5.43
CA GLY A 50 23.25 -2.23 -4.90
C GLY A 50 23.74 -3.04 -3.68
N GLY A 51 22.87 -3.87 -3.10
CA GLY A 51 23.28 -4.92 -2.14
C GLY A 51 23.51 -4.47 -0.70
N THR A 52 23.19 -3.21 -0.35
CA THR A 52 23.64 -2.62 0.92
C THR A 52 22.55 -2.40 1.95
N LYS A 53 21.29 -2.18 1.55
CA LYS A 53 20.22 -1.82 2.49
C LYS A 53 19.09 -2.86 2.46
N PRO A 54 18.66 -3.40 3.62
CA PRO A 54 17.45 -4.21 3.66
C PRO A 54 16.23 -3.33 3.36
N MET A 55 15.24 -3.91 2.70
CA MET A 55 14.06 -3.18 2.27
C MET A 55 12.82 -4.06 2.42
N PRO A 56 11.77 -3.63 3.14
CA PRO A 56 10.49 -4.30 3.09
C PRO A 56 9.83 -4.06 1.72
N ILE A 57 9.33 -5.14 1.12
CA ILE A 57 8.78 -5.20 -0.23
C ILE A 57 7.36 -5.78 -0.15
N GLN A 58 6.39 -4.89 -0.31
CA GLN A 58 4.96 -5.17 -0.34
C GLN A 58 4.36 -4.87 -1.73
N CYS A 59 3.25 -5.52 -2.06
CA CYS A 59 2.54 -5.24 -3.30
C CYS A 59 2.11 -3.78 -3.37
N ARG A 60 2.28 -3.15 -4.54
CA ARG A 60 1.92 -1.75 -4.78
C ARG A 60 0.47 -1.54 -5.21
N HIS A 61 -0.28 -2.62 -5.48
CA HIS A 61 -1.63 -2.57 -6.04
C HIS A 61 -1.73 -1.60 -7.22
N CYS A 62 -0.90 -1.83 -8.24
CA CYS A 62 -0.68 -0.95 -9.37
C CYS A 62 -1.97 -0.51 -10.06
N GLU A 63 -1.96 0.69 -10.63
CA GLU A 63 -3.04 1.19 -11.48
C GLU A 63 -3.15 0.38 -12.78
N ASP A 64 -1.99 0.02 -13.36
CA ASP A 64 -1.89 -0.85 -14.53
C ASP A 64 -1.11 -2.15 -14.17
N PRO A 65 -1.80 -3.15 -13.59
CA PRO A 65 -1.13 -4.31 -13.00
C PRO A 65 -0.82 -5.39 -14.04
N THR A 66 0.46 -5.54 -14.39
CA THR A 66 0.95 -6.61 -15.28
C THR A 66 0.56 -8.01 -14.81
N CYS A 67 0.49 -8.24 -13.50
CA CYS A 67 0.06 -9.52 -12.93
C CYS A 67 -1.38 -9.90 -13.26
N LEU A 68 -2.27 -8.91 -13.47
CA LEU A 68 -3.66 -9.13 -13.88
C LEU A 68 -3.70 -9.63 -15.33
N PHE A 69 -3.03 -8.91 -16.25
CA PHE A 69 -2.99 -9.31 -17.67
C PHE A 69 -2.28 -10.65 -17.91
N ALA A 70 -1.34 -11.00 -17.03
CA ALA A 70 -0.63 -12.26 -17.08
C ALA A 70 -1.47 -13.47 -16.60
N CYS A 71 -2.60 -13.24 -15.94
CA CYS A 71 -3.37 -14.31 -15.32
C CYS A 71 -4.30 -15.00 -16.33
N ILE A 72 -3.95 -16.22 -16.71
CA ILE A 72 -4.68 -17.01 -17.71
C ILE A 72 -6.03 -17.54 -17.23
N THR A 73 -6.28 -17.56 -15.91
CA THR A 73 -7.52 -18.07 -15.32
C THR A 73 -8.45 -16.97 -14.81
N GLY A 74 -8.01 -15.71 -14.83
CA GLY A 74 -8.74 -14.60 -14.22
C GLY A 74 -8.74 -14.62 -12.68
N ALA A 75 -7.85 -15.38 -12.03
CA ALA A 75 -7.67 -15.36 -10.58
C ALA A 75 -7.21 -13.98 -10.07
N MET A 76 -6.28 -13.34 -10.80
CA MET A 76 -5.89 -11.96 -10.51
C MET A 76 -6.97 -11.00 -11.00
N HIS A 77 -7.49 -10.16 -10.12
CA HIS A 77 -8.57 -9.24 -10.43
C HIS A 77 -8.43 -7.94 -9.65
N ARG A 78 -9.09 -6.87 -10.13
CA ARG A 78 -9.24 -5.63 -9.38
C ARG A 78 -10.58 -5.68 -8.64
N ASP A 79 -10.53 -5.49 -7.33
CA ASP A 79 -11.73 -5.28 -6.53
C ASP A 79 -12.35 -3.91 -6.88
N PRO A 80 -13.61 -3.85 -7.33
CA PRO A 80 -14.26 -2.61 -7.73
C PRO A 80 -14.51 -1.65 -6.55
N ALA A 81 -14.63 -2.16 -5.32
CA ALA A 81 -14.93 -1.33 -4.16
C ALA A 81 -13.70 -0.55 -3.65
N THR A 82 -12.55 -1.20 -3.57
CA THR A 82 -11.31 -0.64 -2.99
C THR A 82 -10.23 -0.31 -4.04
N GLY A 83 -10.46 -0.72 -5.29
CA GLY A 83 -9.48 -0.64 -6.36
C GLY A 83 -8.25 -1.51 -6.11
N MET A 84 -8.25 -2.42 -5.15
CA MET A 84 -7.12 -3.29 -4.87
C MET A 84 -7.01 -4.38 -5.92
N VAL A 85 -5.79 -4.66 -6.38
CA VAL A 85 -5.51 -5.90 -7.11
C VAL A 85 -5.45 -7.04 -6.10
N LEU A 86 -6.23 -8.09 -6.27
CA LEU A 86 -6.35 -9.24 -5.36
C LEU A 86 -6.21 -10.55 -6.14
N VAL A 87 -6.04 -11.65 -5.41
CA VAL A 87 -6.03 -13.01 -5.97
C VAL A 87 -7.25 -13.78 -5.46
N ASP A 88 -8.02 -14.35 -6.38
CA ASP A 88 -9.03 -15.36 -6.10
C ASP A 88 -8.31 -16.71 -6.01
N GLU A 89 -8.20 -17.22 -4.78
CA GLU A 89 -7.45 -18.44 -4.49
C GLU A 89 -8.07 -19.69 -5.11
N GLU A 90 -9.39 -19.71 -5.32
CA GLU A 90 -10.10 -20.87 -5.90
C GLU A 90 -9.89 -20.99 -7.41
N LYS A 91 -9.66 -19.86 -8.10
CA LYS A 91 -9.36 -19.83 -9.53
C LYS A 91 -7.87 -19.96 -9.85
N CYS A 92 -7.01 -19.87 -8.83
CA CYS A 92 -5.57 -19.93 -9.03
C CYS A 92 -5.12 -21.37 -9.32
N VAL A 93 -4.56 -21.59 -10.50
CA VAL A 93 -4.05 -22.92 -10.92
C VAL A 93 -2.54 -23.10 -10.67
N GLY A 94 -1.90 -22.15 -9.98
CA GLY A 94 -0.46 -22.23 -9.71
C GLY A 94 0.41 -22.22 -10.97
N CYS A 95 0.09 -21.41 -12.00
CA CYS A 95 0.91 -21.31 -13.21
C CYS A 95 2.16 -20.41 -13.05
N TRP A 96 2.22 -19.62 -11.99
CA TRP A 96 3.32 -18.70 -11.64
C TRP A 96 3.62 -17.58 -12.65
N THR A 97 2.79 -17.39 -13.69
CA THR A 97 3.02 -16.33 -14.70
C THR A 97 2.98 -14.92 -14.07
N CYS A 98 2.03 -14.67 -13.18
CA CYS A 98 1.91 -13.39 -12.47
C CYS A 98 3.15 -13.09 -11.62
N LEU A 99 3.75 -14.11 -10.97
CA LEU A 99 4.98 -13.98 -10.20
C LEU A 99 6.12 -13.47 -11.08
N LYS A 100 6.31 -14.07 -12.26
CA LYS A 100 7.35 -13.66 -13.21
C LYS A 100 7.11 -12.26 -13.80
N MET A 101 5.84 -11.87 -13.97
CA MET A 101 5.49 -10.58 -14.57
C MET A 101 5.47 -9.40 -13.59
N CYS A 102 5.57 -9.67 -12.29
CA CYS A 102 5.63 -8.61 -11.30
C CYS A 102 7.02 -7.95 -11.30
N SER A 103 7.12 -6.75 -11.88
CA SER A 103 8.36 -5.97 -11.93
C SER A 103 8.91 -5.58 -10.55
N PHE A 104 8.13 -5.77 -9.48
CA PHE A 104 8.51 -5.47 -8.11
C PHE A 104 8.82 -6.71 -7.26
N GLY A 105 8.65 -7.92 -7.82
CA GLY A 105 8.91 -9.18 -7.10
C GLY A 105 8.00 -9.43 -5.90
N THR A 106 6.83 -8.78 -5.82
CA THR A 106 6.00 -8.75 -4.58
C THR A 106 5.07 -9.96 -4.41
N ILE A 107 4.98 -10.83 -5.42
CA ILE A 107 4.07 -11.99 -5.42
C ILE A 107 4.82 -13.19 -4.88
N MET A 108 4.27 -13.79 -3.83
CA MET A 108 4.87 -14.91 -3.12
C MET A 108 4.19 -16.23 -3.53
N VAL A 109 4.77 -17.33 -3.09
CA VAL A 109 4.29 -18.69 -3.36
C VAL A 109 3.79 -19.30 -2.07
N ASP A 110 2.56 -19.79 -2.08
CA ASP A 110 2.11 -20.76 -1.09
C ASP A 110 2.75 -22.11 -1.42
N GLN A 111 3.69 -22.53 -0.57
CA GLN A 111 4.45 -23.77 -0.71
C GLN A 111 3.56 -25.02 -0.50
N ILE A 112 2.35 -24.86 0.04
CA ILE A 112 1.48 -25.95 0.46
C ILE A 112 0.27 -26.04 -0.45
N GLY A 113 -0.47 -24.94 -0.57
CA GLY A 113 -1.71 -24.91 -1.33
C GLY A 113 -1.56 -24.63 -2.82
N HIS A 114 -0.34 -24.73 -3.37
CA HIS A 114 -0.03 -24.61 -4.80
C HIS A 114 -0.69 -23.39 -5.48
N ARG A 115 -0.55 -22.23 -4.84
CA ARG A 115 -1.11 -20.95 -5.30
C ARG A 115 -0.15 -19.81 -5.03
N VAL A 116 -0.47 -18.63 -5.56
CA VAL A 116 0.29 -17.42 -5.24
C VAL A 116 -0.33 -16.68 -4.07
N LEU A 117 0.51 -16.06 -3.25
CA LEU A 117 0.11 -15.19 -2.16
C LEU A 117 0.44 -13.75 -2.57
N LYS A 118 -0.46 -12.82 -2.28
CA LYS A 118 -0.26 -11.41 -2.60
C LYS A 118 -0.79 -10.54 -1.48
N CYS A 119 -0.04 -9.51 -1.12
CA CYS A 119 -0.51 -8.51 -0.17
C CYS A 119 -1.88 -7.96 -0.61
N ASP A 120 -2.79 -7.94 0.35
CA ASP A 120 -4.18 -7.47 0.30
C ASP A 120 -4.34 -6.17 1.11
N LYS A 121 -3.22 -5.57 1.55
CA LYS A 121 -3.15 -4.42 2.45
C LYS A 121 -3.96 -4.63 3.74
N CYS A 122 -4.03 -5.87 4.23
CA CYS A 122 -4.85 -6.28 5.37
C CYS A 122 -6.30 -5.77 5.26
N PHE A 123 -6.86 -5.78 4.05
CA PHE A 123 -8.19 -5.24 3.73
C PHE A 123 -8.47 -3.85 4.32
N MET A 124 -7.45 -2.98 4.32
CA MET A 124 -7.52 -1.60 4.83
C MET A 124 -7.64 -1.47 6.34
N ASP A 125 -7.24 -2.47 7.13
CA ASP A 125 -6.94 -2.27 8.55
C ASP A 125 -5.99 -1.07 8.72
N ARG A 126 -6.27 -0.18 9.69
CA ARG A 126 -5.49 1.04 9.92
C ARG A 126 -4.94 1.08 11.34
N PRO A 127 -3.61 0.91 11.51
CA PRO A 127 -2.61 0.53 10.49
C PRO A 127 -2.66 -0.97 10.10
N PRO A 128 -2.16 -1.37 8.92
CA PRO A 128 -1.95 -2.78 8.58
C PRO A 128 -0.90 -3.43 9.49
N ALA A 129 -0.97 -4.75 9.67
CA ALA A 129 -0.10 -5.49 10.59
C ALA A 129 1.40 -5.24 10.37
N CYS A 130 1.85 -5.11 9.12
CA CYS A 130 3.25 -4.85 8.81
C CYS A 130 3.73 -3.44 9.23
N VAL A 131 2.84 -2.44 9.17
CA VAL A 131 3.11 -1.07 9.60
C VAL A 131 3.14 -1.02 11.12
N GLU A 132 2.15 -1.63 11.77
CA GLU A 132 2.02 -1.68 13.23
C GLU A 132 3.21 -2.40 13.89
N ALA A 133 3.67 -3.50 13.31
CA ALA A 133 4.74 -4.30 13.88
C ALA A 133 6.15 -3.74 13.64
N CYS A 134 6.31 -2.62 12.92
CA CYS A 134 7.63 -2.11 12.59
C CYS A 134 8.25 -1.34 13.77
N PRO A 135 9.29 -1.86 14.46
CA PRO A 135 9.85 -1.19 15.63
C PRO A 135 10.57 0.12 15.29
N ASN A 136 10.95 0.31 14.02
CA ASN A 136 11.67 1.49 13.54
C ASN A 136 10.77 2.43 12.73
N ASN A 137 9.46 2.18 12.66
CA ASN A 137 8.50 3.00 11.89
C ASN A 137 8.87 3.21 10.40
N VAL A 138 9.56 2.24 9.81
CA VAL A 138 10.03 2.26 8.41
C VAL A 138 8.88 2.23 7.40
N LEU A 139 7.84 1.45 7.71
CA LEU A 139 6.69 1.29 6.84
C LEU A 139 5.67 2.38 7.16
N ILE A 140 5.36 3.20 6.17
CA ILE A 140 4.58 4.43 6.33
C ILE A 140 3.34 4.35 5.45
N ILE A 141 2.16 4.65 6.00
CA ILE A 141 0.95 4.80 5.20
C ILE A 141 0.90 6.22 4.66
N GLU A 142 0.94 6.35 3.33
CA GLU A 142 0.73 7.63 2.67
C GLU A 142 -0.65 7.68 2.01
N GLU A 143 -1.43 8.65 2.47
CA GLU A 143 -2.80 8.96 2.07
C GLU A 143 -3.11 10.41 2.47
N VAL A 144 -4.24 10.93 2.02
CA VAL A 144 -4.71 12.20 2.59
C VAL A 144 -5.10 11.93 4.04
N GLU A 145 -4.66 12.74 4.97
CA GLU A 145 -5.07 12.63 6.37
C GLU A 145 -6.47 13.23 6.56
N TYR A 146 -6.64 14.49 6.17
CA TYR A 146 -7.91 15.19 6.27
C TYR A 146 -8.05 16.33 5.24
N VAL A 147 -9.27 16.85 5.12
CA VAL A 147 -9.58 18.07 4.38
C VAL A 147 -10.09 19.10 5.38
N ASP A 148 -9.41 20.24 5.48
CA ASP A 148 -9.87 21.42 6.21
C ASP A 148 -11.13 21.95 5.55
N GLN A 149 -12.26 21.76 6.24
CA GLN A 149 -13.58 22.12 5.73
C GLN A 149 -13.82 23.63 5.75
N ASP A 150 -13.06 24.40 6.52
CA ASP A 150 -13.17 25.86 6.57
C ASP A 150 -12.33 26.51 5.46
N ALA A 151 -11.15 25.97 5.16
CA ALA A 151 -10.33 26.41 4.04
C ALA A 151 -10.86 25.95 2.67
N CYS A 152 -11.57 24.81 2.61
CA CYS A 152 -12.09 24.25 1.37
C CYS A 152 -13.19 25.14 0.74
N ILE A 153 -12.97 25.63 -0.48
CA ILE A 153 -13.91 26.47 -1.23
C ILE A 153 -14.82 25.69 -2.20
N GLY A 154 -14.79 24.35 -2.18
CA GLY A 154 -15.66 23.54 -3.03
C GLY A 154 -15.43 23.65 -4.55
N CYS A 155 -14.22 24.05 -4.98
CA CYS A 155 -13.92 24.32 -6.41
C CYS A 155 -13.95 23.08 -7.32
N GLY A 156 -13.84 21.87 -6.77
CA GLY A 156 -13.93 20.61 -7.53
C GLY A 156 -12.64 20.14 -8.20
N LEU A 157 -11.57 20.92 -8.17
CA LEU A 157 -10.31 20.57 -8.83
C LEU A 157 -9.74 19.22 -8.33
N CYS A 158 -9.76 18.98 -7.02
CA CYS A 158 -9.30 17.72 -6.43
C CYS A 158 -10.14 16.50 -6.85
N GLU A 159 -11.45 16.67 -7.04
CA GLU A 159 -12.34 15.61 -7.53
C GLU A 159 -12.01 15.26 -8.98
N THR A 160 -11.85 16.27 -9.85
CA THR A 160 -11.52 16.07 -11.26
C THR A 160 -10.14 15.45 -11.48
N LEU A 161 -9.15 15.84 -10.68
CA LEU A 161 -7.78 15.33 -10.81
C LEU A 161 -7.59 13.95 -10.17
N CYS A 162 -8.55 13.46 -9.39
CA CYS A 162 -8.42 12.17 -8.74
C CYS A 162 -8.68 11.03 -9.73
N LEU A 163 -7.61 10.50 -10.32
CA LEU A 163 -7.68 9.37 -11.27
C LEU A 163 -8.30 8.09 -10.67
N ARG A 164 -8.41 8.00 -9.35
CA ARG A 164 -8.98 6.83 -8.64
C ARG A 164 -10.41 7.04 -8.17
N GLY A 165 -10.99 8.21 -8.40
CA GLY A 165 -12.32 8.54 -7.89
C GLY A 165 -12.45 8.54 -6.36
N ALA A 166 -11.32 8.66 -5.65
CA ALA A 166 -11.28 8.65 -4.19
C ALA A 166 -11.86 9.92 -3.56
N ILE A 167 -12.05 10.99 -4.35
CA ILE A 167 -12.48 12.29 -3.86
C ILE A 167 -13.84 12.62 -4.46
N LYS A 168 -14.78 13.08 -3.63
CA LYS A 168 -16.10 13.56 -4.04
C LYS A 168 -16.39 14.91 -3.42
N LEU A 169 -17.09 15.77 -4.15
CA LEU A 169 -17.73 16.95 -3.57
C LEU A 169 -19.12 16.59 -3.05
N VAL A 170 -19.38 16.94 -1.81
CA VAL A 170 -20.68 16.74 -1.15
C VAL A 170 -21.17 18.06 -0.56
N ASP A 171 -22.47 18.22 -0.47
CA ASP A 171 -23.07 19.36 0.21
C ASP A 171 -23.04 19.15 1.73
N THR A 172 -22.58 20.15 2.45
CA THR A 172 -22.47 20.17 3.92
C THR A 172 -23.11 21.46 4.46
N GLU A 173 -23.25 21.57 5.77
CA GLU A 173 -23.70 22.81 6.42
C GLU A 173 -22.78 24.01 6.12
N LYS A 174 -21.50 23.75 5.83
CA LYS A 174 -20.50 24.77 5.47
C LYS A 174 -20.45 25.06 3.96
N GLY A 175 -21.43 24.58 3.19
CA GLY A 175 -21.48 24.63 1.73
C GLY A 175 -20.92 23.35 1.08
N ARG A 176 -20.62 23.43 -0.21
CA ARG A 176 -20.08 22.28 -0.97
C ARG A 176 -18.62 22.04 -0.61
N LYS A 177 -18.29 20.83 -0.12
CA LYS A 177 -16.96 20.48 0.41
C LYS A 177 -16.44 19.15 -0.12
N SER A 178 -15.13 18.98 -0.08
CA SER A 178 -14.46 17.75 -0.49
C SER A 178 -14.43 16.73 0.64
N GLN A 179 -14.77 15.48 0.30
CA GLN A 179 -14.63 14.30 1.14
C GLN A 179 -13.80 13.24 0.42
N ILE A 180 -13.09 12.42 1.20
CA ILE A 180 -12.12 11.46 0.67
C ILE A 180 -12.46 10.07 1.16
N ASN A 181 -12.64 9.16 0.21
CA ASN A 181 -12.65 7.72 0.46
C ASN A 181 -11.20 7.23 0.53
N GLN A 182 -10.80 6.88 1.74
CA GLN A 182 -9.44 6.45 2.07
C GLN A 182 -9.08 5.06 1.55
N ASP A 183 -10.06 4.21 1.24
CA ASP A 183 -9.81 2.87 0.70
C ASP A 183 -9.38 2.95 -0.79
N LEU A 184 -9.96 3.92 -1.50
CA LEU A 184 -9.58 4.29 -2.85
C LEU A 184 -8.33 5.18 -2.89
N CYS A 185 -8.09 5.98 -1.84
CA CYS A 185 -6.92 6.85 -1.75
C CYS A 185 -5.64 6.02 -1.72
N LYS A 186 -4.69 6.35 -2.60
CA LYS A 186 -3.34 5.75 -2.56
C LYS A 186 -2.24 6.78 -2.28
N GLY A 187 -2.59 8.02 -1.98
CA GLY A 187 -1.63 9.04 -1.54
C GLY A 187 -0.70 9.55 -2.63
N CYS A 188 -1.19 9.83 -3.84
CA CYS A 188 -0.35 10.43 -4.90
C CYS A 188 -0.10 11.93 -4.75
N GLY A 189 -0.79 12.61 -3.81
CA GLY A 189 -0.56 14.03 -3.50
C GLY A 189 -1.09 15.07 -4.51
N ILE A 190 -1.57 14.67 -5.70
CA ILE A 190 -2.04 15.62 -6.74
C ILE A 190 -3.13 16.56 -6.22
N CYS A 191 -4.05 16.06 -5.40
CA CYS A 191 -5.13 16.86 -4.82
C CYS A 191 -4.62 17.92 -3.83
N ALA A 192 -3.64 17.56 -2.99
CA ALA A 192 -3.01 18.48 -2.05
C ALA A 192 -2.22 19.56 -2.78
N ALA A 193 -1.34 19.16 -3.70
CA ALA A 193 -0.52 20.07 -4.50
C ALA A 193 -1.34 21.03 -5.37
N SER A 194 -2.50 20.58 -5.87
CA SER A 194 -3.37 21.41 -6.73
C SER A 194 -4.37 22.26 -5.93
N CYS A 195 -4.44 22.11 -4.60
CA CYS A 195 -5.44 22.83 -3.82
C CYS A 195 -5.09 24.32 -3.74
N PRO A 196 -5.91 25.24 -4.30
CA PRO A 196 -5.59 26.67 -4.30
C PRO A 196 -5.73 27.33 -2.91
N ARG A 197 -6.17 26.56 -1.90
CA ARG A 197 -6.41 27.00 -0.53
C ARG A 197 -5.63 26.17 0.49
N ASP A 198 -4.79 25.24 0.03
CA ASP A 198 -4.03 24.35 0.91
C ASP A 198 -4.93 23.63 1.96
N ALA A 199 -6.14 23.25 1.53
CA ALA A 199 -7.15 22.67 2.39
C ALA A 199 -7.01 21.14 2.54
N ILE A 200 -6.12 20.48 1.80
CA ILE A 200 -6.00 19.02 1.78
C ILE A 200 -4.65 18.64 2.38
N LYS A 201 -4.65 17.93 3.50
CA LYS A 201 -3.45 17.60 4.27
C LYS A 201 -3.05 16.15 4.07
N MET A 202 -1.83 15.93 3.60
CA MET A 202 -1.25 14.60 3.42
C MET A 202 -0.72 14.07 4.75
N ARG A 203 -0.75 12.75 4.94
CA ARG A 203 -0.37 12.13 6.22
C ARG A 203 1.13 12.13 6.48
N TYR A 204 1.95 11.84 5.46
CA TYR A 204 3.40 11.77 5.61
C TYR A 204 4.13 12.87 4.86
N PHE A 205 3.79 13.15 3.60
CA PHE A 205 4.46 14.21 2.83
C PHE A 205 3.86 15.58 3.15
N THR A 206 4.24 16.12 4.32
CA THR A 206 3.86 17.47 4.76
C THR A 206 4.94 18.50 4.41
N ASP A 207 4.56 19.77 4.32
CA ASP A 207 5.50 20.86 4.10
C ASP A 207 6.55 20.94 5.21
N GLU A 208 6.15 20.71 6.46
CA GLU A 208 7.04 20.70 7.64
C GLU A 208 8.16 19.68 7.47
N LYS A 209 7.83 18.43 7.13
CA LYS A 209 8.82 17.37 6.88
C LYS A 209 9.72 17.69 5.69
N ALA A 210 9.17 18.32 4.65
CA ALA A 210 9.98 18.76 3.51
C ALA A 210 11.04 19.79 3.95
N PHE A 211 10.66 20.76 4.78
CA PHE A 211 11.58 21.75 5.32
C PHE A 211 12.60 21.14 6.30
N GLU A 212 12.19 20.21 7.17
CA GLU A 212 13.09 19.46 8.04
C GLU A 212 14.15 18.71 7.22
N THR A 213 13.73 17.99 6.18
CA THR A 213 14.64 17.26 5.28
C THR A 213 15.61 18.21 4.57
N ILE A 214 15.12 19.38 4.10
CA ILE A 214 15.98 20.39 3.47
C ILE A 214 16.99 20.95 4.48
N ALA A 215 16.57 21.24 5.72
CA ALA A 215 17.45 21.74 6.76
C ALA A 215 18.56 20.73 7.09
N GLU A 216 18.21 19.45 7.27
CA GLU A 216 19.18 18.37 7.46
C GLU A 216 20.20 18.29 6.32
N LEU A 217 19.76 18.41 5.06
CA LEU A 217 20.66 18.39 3.90
C LEU A 217 21.61 19.60 3.86
N LEU A 218 21.17 20.76 4.35
CA LEU A 218 21.98 21.98 4.41
C LEU A 218 22.99 21.97 5.57
N GLU A 219 22.68 21.28 6.68
CA GLU A 219 23.58 21.14 7.83
C GLU A 219 24.72 20.14 7.59
N VAL A 220 24.59 19.29 6.56
CA VAL A 220 25.59 18.28 6.17
C VAL A 220 26.50 18.77 5.02
N ALA A 221 26.27 19.99 4.51
CA ALA A 221 27.05 20.64 3.44
C ALA A 221 28.10 21.62 3.98
#